data_AF-A0A8J6RM99-F1
#
_entry.id   AF-A0A8J6RM99-F1
#
_cell.length_a   1.000
_cell.length_b   1.000
_cell.length_c   1.000
_cell.angle_alpha   90.00
_cell.angle_beta   90.00
_cell.angle_gamma   90.00
#
_symmetry.space_group_name_H-M   'P 1'
#
loop_
_entity.id
_entity.type
_entity.pdbx_description
1 polymer ?
#
loop_
_entity_poly.entity_id
_entity_poly.type
_entity_poly.pdbx_seq_one_letter_code
_entity_poly.pdbx_strand_id
1 'polypeptide(L)' 'MQKVTISLEDDILRFVDRQAKGNRSAYINDLLAEHRRRILEAQMITALQQDAKDPEYQAAISAWDSVAGDGINASE' A
#
# COMPACT_ATOMS: atom_id res chain seq x y z
N MET A 1 -20.21 1.46 7.20
CA MET A 1 -19.71 0.09 6.93
C MET A 1 -20.85 -0.71 6.34
N GLN A 2 -20.64 -1.39 5.21
CA GLN A 2 -21.66 -2.20 4.54
C GLN A 2 -21.52 -3.66 4.98
N LYS A 3 -22.66 -4.35 5.17
CA LYS A 3 -22.67 -5.78 5.48
C LYS A 3 -22.79 -6.56 4.18
N VAL A 4 -21.92 -7.54 4.02
CA VAL A 4 -21.91 -8.46 2.87
C VAL A 4 -21.84 -9.89 3.37
N THR A 5 -22.48 -10.81 2.66
CA THR A 5 -22.38 -12.25 2.91
C THR A 5 -21.36 -12.82 1.94
N ILE A 6 -20.40 -13.59 2.45
CA ILE A 6 -19.40 -14.29 1.67
C ILE A 6 -19.37 -15.77 2.07
N SER A 7 -19.03 -16.64 1.13
CA SER A 7 -18.76 -18.04 1.41
C SER A 7 -17.28 -18.21 1.75
N LEU A 8 -16.99 -18.96 2.81
CA LEU A 8 -15.65 -19.36 3.21
C LEU A 8 -15.63 -20.88 3.37
N GLU A 9 -14.55 -21.51 2.96
CA GLU A 9 -14.31 -22.92 3.26
C GLU A 9 -14.18 -23.14 4.77
N ASP A 10 -14.55 -24.33 5.25
CA ASP A 10 -14.62 -24.65 6.68
C ASP A 10 -13.27 -24.50 7.42
N ASP A 11 -12.16 -24.80 6.74
CA ASP A 11 -10.81 -24.60 7.27
C ASP A 11 -10.45 -23.12 7.40
N ILE A 12 -10.83 -22.30 6.41
CA ILE A 12 -10.64 -20.84 6.43
C ILE A 12 -11.48 -20.20 7.52
N LEU A 13 -12.75 -20.60 7.67
CA LEU A 13 -13.60 -20.10 8.75
C LEU A 13 -13.00 -20.43 10.14
N ARG A 14 -12.53 -21.67 10.34
CA ARG A 14 -11.84 -22.07 11.59
C ARG A 14 -10.55 -21.30 11.83
N PHE A 15 -9.82 -20.94 10.76
CA PHE A 15 -8.65 -20.07 10.88
C PHE A 15 -9.05 -18.67 11.35
N VAL A 16 -10.03 -18.05 10.68
CA VAL A 16 -10.54 -16.73 11.05
C VAL A 16 -11.02 -16.74 12.51
N ASP A 17 -11.73 -17.77 12.95
CA ASP A 17 -12.24 -17.87 14.32
C ASP A 17 -11.14 -17.83 15.38
N ARG A 18 -10.04 -18.54 15.12
CA ARG A 18 -8.90 -18.56 16.04
C ARG A 18 -8.20 -17.21 16.12
N GLN A 19 -8.12 -16.48 15.00
CA GLN A 19 -7.39 -15.20 14.95
C GLN A 19 -8.24 -14.00 15.38
N ALA A 20 -9.55 -14.06 15.11
CA ALA A 20 -10.45 -12.93 15.25
C ALA A 20 -10.77 -12.55 16.71
N LYS A 21 -10.43 -13.40 17.69
CA LYS A 21 -10.68 -13.16 19.13
C LYS A 21 -12.13 -12.70 19.43
N GLY A 22 -13.10 -13.26 18.69
CA GLY A 22 -14.52 -12.91 18.81
C GLY A 22 -15.05 -11.85 17.84
N ASN A 23 -14.20 -11.17 17.06
CA ASN A 23 -14.65 -10.19 16.04
C ASN A 23 -14.10 -10.51 14.64
N ARG A 24 -14.81 -11.40 13.95
CA ARG A 24 -14.44 -11.85 12.59
C ARG A 24 -14.39 -10.71 11.58
N SER A 25 -15.36 -9.80 11.65
CA SER A 25 -15.46 -8.68 10.71
C SER A 25 -14.29 -7.70 10.85
N ALA A 26 -13.88 -7.38 12.09
CA ALA A 26 -12.70 -6.54 12.32
C ALA A 26 -11.44 -7.21 11.78
N TYR A 27 -11.21 -8.48 12.13
CA TYR A 27 -10.05 -9.22 11.67
C TYR A 27 -9.96 -9.32 10.14
N ILE A 28 -11.07 -9.65 9.47
CA ILE A 28 -11.13 -9.72 8.00
C ILE A 28 -10.89 -8.33 7.39
N ASN A 29 -11.47 -7.27 7.95
CA ASN A 29 -11.24 -5.91 7.45
C ASN A 29 -9.77 -5.50 7.57
N ASP A 30 -9.13 -5.78 8.70
CA ASP A 30 -7.72 -5.46 8.93
C ASP A 30 -6.82 -6.25 7.98
N LEU A 31 -7.11 -7.55 7.80
CA LEU A 31 -6.40 -8.41 6.87
C LEU A 31 -6.53 -7.92 5.41
N LEU A 32 -7.73 -7.53 4.99
CA LEU A 32 -7.96 -7.00 3.64
C LEU A 32 -7.32 -5.63 3.45
N ALA A 33 -7.34 -4.76 4.46
CA ALA A 33 -6.66 -3.47 4.42
C ALA A 33 -5.14 -3.65 4.29
N GLU A 34 -4.57 -4.61 5.02
CA GLU A 34 -3.15 -4.96 4.90
C GLU A 34 -2.82 -5.55 3.52
N HIS A 35 -3.61 -6.50 3.04
CA HIS A 35 -3.41 -7.08 1.72
C HIS A 35 -3.47 -6.01 0.61
N ARG A 36 -4.43 -5.07 0.69
CA ARG A 36 -4.52 -3.93 -0.23
C ARG A 36 -3.28 -3.04 -0.17
N ARG A 37 -2.72 -2.77 1.01
CA ARG A 37 -1.46 -2.02 1.15
C ARG A 37 -0.31 -2.72 0.46
N ARG A 38 -0.16 -4.04 0.65
CA ARG A 38 0.89 -4.84 0.00
C ARG A 38 0.77 -4.84 -1.52
N ILE A 39 -0.45 -4.93 -2.06
CA ILE A 39 -0.68 -4.81 -3.51
C ILE A 39 -0.24 -3.45 -4.02
N LEU A 40 -0.65 -2.37 -3.33
CA LEU A 40 -0.29 -1.01 -3.73
C LEU A 40 1.23 -0.79 -3.70
N GLU A 41 1.89 -1.26 -2.64
CA GLU A 41 3.35 -1.19 -2.51
C GLU A 41 4.05 -1.92 -3.67
N ALA A 42 3.62 -3.12 -4.02
CA ALA A 42 4.18 -3.87 -5.15
C ALA A 42 3.97 -3.15 -6.50
N GLN A 43 2.80 -2.53 -6.69
CA GLN A 43 2.52 -1.71 -7.87
C GLN A 43 3.41 -0.47 -7.92
N MET A 44 3.58 0.23 -6.79
CA MET A 44 4.47 1.39 -6.69
C MET A 44 5.92 1.00 -6.98
N ILE A 45 6.43 -0.09 -6.41
CA ILE A 45 7.78 -0.58 -6.69
C ILE A 45 7.95 -0.86 -8.19
N THR A 46 6.96 -1.50 -8.81
CA THR A 46 7.00 -1.81 -10.24
C THR A 46 7.03 -0.54 -11.09
N ALA A 47 6.18 0.44 -10.78
CA ALA A 47 6.15 1.73 -11.48
C ALA A 47 7.48 2.47 -11.32
N LEU A 48 7.99 2.58 -10.09
CA LEU A 48 9.29 3.22 -9.82
C LEU A 48 10.45 2.52 -10.54
N GLN A 49 10.41 1.19 -10.67
CA GLN A 49 11.41 0.44 -11.45
C GLN A 49 11.31 0.68 -12.97
N GLN A 50 10.12 0.99 -13.48
CA GLN A 50 9.93 1.39 -14.88
C GLN A 50 10.47 2.80 -15.09
N ASP A 51 10.09 3.74 -14.23
CA ASP A 51 10.55 5.13 -14.24
C ASP A 51 12.07 5.24 -14.08
N ALA A 52 12.69 4.37 -13.27
CA ALA A 52 14.14 4.30 -13.11
C ALA A 52 14.88 3.88 -14.40
N LYS A 53 14.21 3.18 -15.32
CA LYS A 53 14.76 2.73 -16.59
C LYS A 53 14.46 3.70 -17.74
N ASP A 54 13.63 4.71 -17.51
CA ASP A 54 13.27 5.73 -18.49
C ASP A 54 14.26 6.91 -18.41
N PRO A 55 15.14 7.09 -19.41
CA PRO A 55 16.13 8.16 -19.39
C PRO A 55 15.52 9.56 -19.44
N GLU A 56 14.36 9.74 -20.09
CA GLU A 56 13.69 11.03 -20.18
C GLU A 56 13.09 11.42 -18.82
N TYR A 57 12.45 10.46 -18.16
CA TYR A 57 11.95 10.65 -16.80
C TYR A 57 13.10 10.94 -15.81
N GLN A 58 14.21 10.20 -15.89
CA GLN A 58 15.38 10.45 -15.04
C GLN A 58 16.04 11.81 -15.31
N ALA A 59 16.05 12.28 -16.55
CA ALA A 59 16.52 13.63 -16.88
C ALA A 59 15.63 14.70 -16.23
N ALA A 60 14.30 14.50 -16.24
CA ALA A 60 13.38 15.36 -15.53
C ALA A 60 13.67 15.34 -14.02
N ILE A 61 13.74 14.17 -13.38
CA ILE A 61 14.07 14.05 -11.94
C ILE A 61 15.38 14.78 -11.59
N SER A 62 16.41 14.65 -12.43
CA SER A 62 17.70 15.34 -12.23
C SER A 62 17.57 16.86 -12.28
N ALA A 63 16.68 17.40 -13.12
CA ALA A 63 16.41 18.84 -13.15
C ALA A 63 15.68 19.31 -11.87
N TRP A 64 14.76 18.49 -11.34
CA TRP A 64 14.04 18.77 -10.09
C TRP A 64 14.92 18.68 -8.84
N ASP A 65 16.02 17.92 -8.88
CA ASP A 65 16.96 17.80 -7.76
C ASP A 65 17.57 19.17 -7.36
N SER A 66 17.72 20.08 -8.34
CA SER A 66 18.29 21.42 -8.12
C SER A 66 17.47 22.30 -7.15
N VAL A 67 16.16 22.03 -7.00
CA VAL A 67 15.24 22.78 -6.12
C VAL A 67 14.86 21.99 -4.87
N ALA A 68 15.42 20.79 -4.66
CA ALA A 68 15.05 19.94 -3.53
C ALA A 68 15.35 20.57 -2.15
N GLY A 69 16.29 21.52 -2.10
CA GLY A 69 16.68 22.25 -0.89
C GLY A 69 15.98 23.59 -0.70
N ASP A 70 15.14 24.03 -1.64
CA ASP A 70 14.51 25.35 -1.56
C ASP A 70 13.61 25.46 -0.32
N GLY A 71 13.80 26.53 0.45
CA GLY A 71 13.08 26.76 1.71
C GLY A 71 13.63 26.02 2.93
N ILE A 72 14.57 25.08 2.77
CA ILE A 72 15.28 24.46 3.90
C ILE A 72 16.32 25.47 4.41
N ASN A 73 16.16 25.92 5.66
CA ASN A 73 16.97 26.98 6.31
C ASN A 73 16.76 28.40 5.76
N ALA A 74 15.67 28.66 5.04
CA ALA A 74 15.27 30.04 4.78
C ALA A 74 14.77 30.66 6.09
N SER A 75 15.55 31.54 6.70
CA SER A 75 15.07 32.41 7.77
C SER A 75 14.08 33.43 7.20
N GLU A 76 12.97 33.67 7.91
CA GLU A 76 11.92 34.65 7.57
C GLU A 76 12.45 36.06 7.25
#